data_AF-A0A2J0L2N7-F1
#
_entry.id   AF-A0A2J0L2N7-F1
#
_cell.length_a   1.000
_cell.length_b   1.000
_cell.length_c   1.000
_cell.angle_alpha   90.00
_cell.angle_beta   90.00
_cell.angle_gamma   90.00
#
_symmetry.space_group_name_H-M   'P 1'
#
loop_
_entity.id
_entity.type
_entity.pdbx_description
1 polymer ?
#
loop_
_entity_poly.entity_id
_entity_poly.type
_entity_poly.pdbx_seq_one_letter_code
_entity_poly.pdbx_strand_id
1 'polypeptide(L)'
;MDLKSVKYSSGIKEPYVEFKITAGPKKGYITRRFGKILNCPTCKEKFFARNEQIKRGIGKFCSVSCAKVFNKQARRKEEVSSRESKDVKGRLVYFGDDGRVYTEKKDKSSKVFRYYGELRKCAACGEDFFADFAQIKLNRAKFCSRSCVNSGKTLPLRKDSPAYAIKEDKREKYRMSPIPERYEDDREKKKEESDRIESRDKPIGALVFGIVLIYVGIYYFIKTLRIPNALDMQLKGYVLAVVNIILGYCILRMKPFTIKLLYAYLIIVTLSVIGANYVAYFVDPAFRGAVMSKGFINGFIFSFVPYLFILTYLTKLKE
;
A
#
# COMPACT_ATOMS: atom_id res chain seq x y z
N MET A 1 20.36 27.35 12.49
CA MET A 1 20.44 28.75 12.97
C MET A 1 19.42 29.53 12.20
N ASP A 2 18.60 30.33 12.89
CA ASP A 2 17.60 31.17 12.23
C ASP A 2 18.31 32.29 11.45
N LEU A 3 17.97 32.44 10.17
CA LEU A 3 18.53 33.50 9.31
C LEU A 3 18.22 34.89 9.85
N LYS A 4 17.15 35.04 10.66
CA LYS A 4 16.81 36.30 11.33
C LYS A 4 17.92 36.83 12.25
N SER A 5 18.80 35.96 12.72
CA SER A 5 19.94 36.33 13.59
C SER A 5 21.20 36.78 12.83
N VAL A 6 21.19 36.69 11.50
CA VAL A 6 22.36 37.03 10.66
C VAL A 6 22.40 38.54 10.43
N LYS A 7 23.56 39.14 10.71
CA LYS A 7 23.83 40.58 10.56
C LYS A 7 24.90 40.82 9.48
N TYR A 8 24.90 42.04 8.96
CA TYR A 8 25.91 42.57 8.04
C TYR A 8 26.54 43.82 8.68
N SER A 9 27.86 43.99 8.56
CA SER A 9 28.54 45.17 9.09
C SER A 9 28.88 46.08 7.93
N SER A 10 28.65 47.38 8.09
CA SER A 10 29.22 48.40 7.20
C SER A 10 30.74 48.21 7.16
N GLY A 11 31.27 47.87 5.99
CA GLY A 11 32.70 47.62 5.76
C GLY A 11 33.14 46.15 5.73
N ILE A 12 32.32 45.18 6.14
CA ILE A 12 32.65 43.74 6.06
C ILE A 12 31.68 43.05 5.10
N LYS A 13 32.21 42.47 4.01
CA LYS A 13 31.39 41.78 2.99
C LYS A 13 30.77 40.47 3.50
N GLU A 14 31.31 39.87 4.56
CA GLU A 14 30.85 38.58 5.07
C GLU A 14 29.75 38.72 6.13
N PRO A 15 28.66 37.93 6.03
CA PRO A 15 27.65 37.88 7.08
C PRO A 15 28.21 37.25 8.36
N TYR A 16 27.68 37.70 9.51
CA TYR A 16 28.04 37.14 10.81
C TYR A 16 26.83 36.96 11.72
N VAL A 17 26.99 36.12 12.74
CA VAL A 17 26.02 35.93 13.81
C VAL A 17 26.67 36.33 15.14
N GLU A 18 25.96 37.12 15.93
CA GLU A 18 26.35 37.48 17.29
C GLU A 18 25.68 36.56 18.30
N PHE A 19 26.44 36.13 19.31
CA PHE A 19 25.87 35.43 20.46
C PHE A 19 26.59 35.86 21.73
N LYS A 20 25.83 35.91 22.82
CA LYS A 20 26.32 36.25 24.15
C LYS A 20 26.79 34.98 24.85
N ILE A 21 28.00 35.01 25.41
CA ILE A 21 28.54 33.89 26.17
C ILE A 21 27.77 33.79 27.50
N THR A 22 27.17 32.64 27.79
CA THR A 22 26.31 32.46 28.97
C THR A 22 27.02 31.85 30.18
N ALA A 23 28.19 31.23 29.98
CA ALA A 23 28.94 30.53 31.02
C ALA A 23 30.45 30.77 30.93
N GLY A 24 31.16 30.56 32.04
CA GLY A 24 32.61 30.72 32.15
C GLY A 24 33.08 32.16 32.44
N PRO A 25 34.40 32.38 32.49
CA PRO A 25 34.99 33.68 32.86
C PRO A 25 34.67 34.81 31.87
N LYS A 26 34.25 34.47 30.65
CA LYS A 26 33.79 35.44 29.64
C LYS A 26 32.26 35.53 29.55
N LYS A 27 31.53 35.16 30.61
CA LYS A 27 30.07 35.33 30.66
C LYS A 27 29.73 36.81 30.41
N GLY A 28 28.79 37.05 29.51
CA GLY A 28 28.33 38.39 29.14
C GLY A 28 28.97 38.99 27.89
N TYR A 29 30.14 38.49 27.46
CA TYR A 29 30.82 38.98 26.26
C TYR A 29 30.03 38.60 24.99
N ILE A 30 29.98 39.53 24.03
CA ILE A 30 29.42 39.29 22.70
C ILE A 30 30.56 38.83 21.78
N THR A 31 30.39 37.69 21.15
CA THR A 31 31.32 37.20 20.14
C THR A 31 30.63 37.12 18.78
N ARG A 32 31.38 37.44 17.73
CA ARG A 32 30.93 37.36 16.34
C ARG A 32 31.49 36.10 15.70
N ARG A 33 30.67 35.40 14.92
CA ARG A 33 31.12 34.30 14.07
C ARG A 33 30.78 34.59 12.62
N PHE A 34 31.80 34.63 11.78
CA PHE A 34 31.68 34.88 10.34
C PHE A 34 31.39 33.59 9.57
N GLY A 35 30.72 33.72 8.43
CA GLY A 35 30.30 32.58 7.62
C GLY A 35 29.67 32.99 6.30
N LYS A 36 28.98 32.04 5.66
CA LYS A 36 28.28 32.25 4.39
C LYS A 36 26.86 31.70 4.47
N ILE A 37 25.94 32.33 3.73
CA ILE A 37 24.60 31.79 3.53
C ILE A 37 24.66 30.83 2.35
N LEU A 38 24.30 29.57 2.59
CA LEU A 38 24.28 28.50 1.59
C LEU A 38 22.87 27.96 1.42
N ASN A 39 22.60 27.32 0.28
CA ASN A 39 21.36 26.59 0.03
C ASN A 39 21.56 25.11 0.37
N CYS A 40 20.67 24.53 1.18
CA CYS A 40 20.72 23.10 1.49
C CYS A 40 20.37 22.30 0.23
N PRO A 41 21.21 21.35 -0.23
CA PRO A 41 20.91 20.57 -1.43
C PRO A 41 19.70 19.62 -1.26
N THR A 42 19.29 19.34 -0.01
CA THR A 42 18.18 18.45 0.30
C THR A 42 16.84 19.15 0.35
N CYS A 43 16.70 20.19 1.19
CA CYS A 43 15.43 20.92 1.37
C CYS A 43 15.35 22.25 0.61
N LYS A 44 16.45 22.69 -0.03
CA LYS A 44 16.59 23.97 -0.75
C LYS A 44 16.48 25.23 0.12
N GLU A 45 16.33 25.09 1.43
CA GLU A 45 16.31 26.23 2.35
C GLU A 45 17.69 26.88 2.49
N LYS A 46 17.69 28.20 2.64
CA LYS A 46 18.90 28.99 2.95
C LYS A 46 19.27 28.78 4.42
N PHE A 47 20.56 28.66 4.70
CA PHE A 47 21.07 28.56 6.07
C PHE A 47 22.45 29.18 6.21
N PHE A 48 22.79 29.64 7.41
CA PHE A 48 24.11 30.16 7.73
C PHE A 48 25.09 29.03 8.09
N ALA A 49 26.20 28.94 7.37
CA ALA A 49 27.29 28.01 7.63
C ALA A 49 28.56 28.78 8.03
N ARG A 50 29.16 28.41 9.16
CA ARG A 50 30.41 29.03 9.62
C ARG A 50 31.58 28.67 8.71
N ASN A 51 32.54 29.58 8.58
CA ASN A 51 33.73 29.34 7.77
C ASN A 51 34.49 28.06 8.19
N GLU A 52 34.55 27.74 9.50
CA GLU A 52 35.18 26.48 9.96
C GLU A 52 34.38 25.23 9.54
N GLN A 53 33.04 25.33 9.53
CA GLN A 53 32.19 24.21 9.10
C GLN A 53 32.31 23.95 7.60
N ILE A 54 32.43 25.02 6.81
CA ILE A 54 32.65 24.93 5.36
C ILE A 54 34.02 24.30 5.08
N LYS A 55 35.09 24.76 5.76
CA LYS A 55 36.45 24.19 5.63
C LYS A 55 36.50 22.69 5.97
N ARG A 56 35.72 22.24 6.96
CA ARG A 56 35.62 20.82 7.35
C ARG A 56 34.65 20.00 6.48
N GLY A 57 33.98 20.62 5.51
CA GLY A 57 32.97 19.95 4.67
C GLY A 57 31.63 19.64 5.36
N ILE A 58 31.46 20.02 6.64
CA ILE A 58 30.24 19.80 7.43
C ILE A 58 29.15 20.82 7.04
N GLY A 59 29.55 22.03 6.64
CA GLY A 59 28.66 23.16 6.33
C GLY A 59 27.83 23.01 5.05
N LYS A 60 27.65 21.80 4.50
CA LYS A 60 26.90 21.56 3.26
C LYS A 60 25.39 21.46 3.47
N PHE A 61 24.93 21.14 4.67
CA PHE A 61 23.52 20.88 4.97
C PHE A 61 23.02 21.76 6.12
N CYS A 62 21.75 22.17 6.06
CA CYS A 62 21.14 22.98 7.11
C CYS A 62 20.92 22.22 8.43
N SER A 63 20.83 20.88 8.36
CA SER A 63 20.57 20.01 9.50
C SER A 63 21.21 18.63 9.33
N VAL A 64 21.36 17.92 10.46
CA VAL A 64 21.81 16.50 10.47
C VAL A 64 20.81 15.60 9.74
N SER A 65 19.51 15.90 9.81
CA SER A 65 18.48 15.15 9.10
C SER A 65 18.63 15.27 7.57
N CYS A 66 18.86 16.49 7.05
CA CYS A 66 19.12 16.69 5.62
C CYS A 66 20.37 15.96 5.15
N ALA A 67 21.46 16.01 5.94
CA ALA A 67 22.68 15.26 5.64
C ALA A 67 22.44 13.74 5.55
N LYS A 68 21.66 13.18 6.49
CA LYS A 68 21.29 11.75 6.46
C LYS A 68 20.48 11.38 5.21
N VAL A 69 19.50 12.21 4.84
CA VAL A 69 18.68 11.98 3.64
C VAL A 69 19.53 12.04 2.37
N PHE A 70 20.41 13.04 2.26
CA PHE A 70 21.31 13.16 1.12
C PHE A 70 22.24 11.96 0.99
N ASN A 71 22.87 11.55 2.09
CA ASN A 71 23.76 10.39 2.10
C ASN A 71 23.02 9.09 1.75
N LYS A 72 21.77 8.94 2.20
CA LYS A 72 20.91 7.81 1.82
C LYS A 72 20.59 7.81 0.32
N GLN A 73 20.33 8.98 -0.27
CA GLN A 73 20.11 9.11 -1.71
C GLN A 73 21.38 8.84 -2.52
N ALA A 74 22.54 9.32 -2.06
CA ALA A 74 23.83 9.06 -2.70
C ALA A 74 24.16 7.57 -2.73
N ARG A 75 24.02 6.87 -1.60
CA ARG A 75 24.19 5.41 -1.52
C ARG A 75 23.25 4.66 -2.46
N ARG A 76 21.98 5.06 -2.54
CA ARG A 76 21.03 4.47 -3.49
C ARG A 76 21.45 4.67 -4.94
N LYS A 77 22.02 5.84 -5.30
CA LYS A 77 22.52 6.08 -6.66
C LYS A 77 23.74 5.21 -6.98
N GLU A 78 24.66 5.06 -6.03
CA GLU A 78 25.82 4.18 -6.17
C GLU A 78 25.38 2.72 -6.32
N GLU A 79 24.46 2.25 -5.46
CA GLU A 79 23.85 0.91 -5.55
C GLU A 79 23.18 0.70 -6.91
N VAL A 80 22.38 1.66 -7.40
CA VAL A 80 21.75 1.55 -8.72
C VAL A 80 22.80 1.51 -9.83
N SER A 81 23.84 2.35 -9.79
CA SER A 81 24.90 2.35 -10.79
C SER A 81 25.71 1.05 -10.83
N SER A 82 25.91 0.41 -9.67
CA SER A 82 26.55 -0.91 -9.59
C SER A 82 25.67 -2.06 -10.08
N ARG A 83 24.35 -1.84 -10.20
CA ARG A 83 23.38 -2.82 -10.68
C ARG A 83 23.06 -2.69 -12.16
N GLU A 84 23.66 -1.72 -12.84
CA GLU A 84 23.54 -1.54 -14.27
C GLU A 84 24.77 -2.13 -14.97
N SER A 85 24.55 -3.17 -15.77
CA SER A 85 25.54 -3.68 -16.71
C SER A 85 25.00 -3.56 -18.13
N LYS A 86 25.87 -3.51 -19.13
CA LYS A 86 25.46 -3.61 -20.54
C LYS A 86 25.75 -5.02 -21.02
N ASP A 87 24.76 -5.64 -21.68
CA ASP A 87 25.02 -6.89 -22.40
C ASP A 87 25.78 -6.64 -23.71
N VAL A 88 26.17 -7.72 -24.40
CA VAL A 88 26.83 -7.68 -25.73
C VAL A 88 26.07 -6.87 -26.77
N LYS A 89 24.74 -6.71 -26.63
CA LYS A 89 23.92 -5.90 -27.54
C LYS A 89 23.82 -4.44 -27.11
N GLY A 90 24.58 -4.03 -26.08
CA GLY A 90 24.51 -2.70 -25.48
C GLY A 90 23.21 -2.44 -24.72
N ARG A 91 22.40 -3.47 -24.43
CA ARG A 91 21.17 -3.32 -23.64
C ARG A 91 21.53 -3.18 -22.18
N LEU A 92 20.88 -2.25 -21.50
CA LEU A 92 20.98 -2.13 -20.04
C LEU A 92 20.30 -3.33 -19.38
N VAL A 93 21.08 -3.99 -18.52
CA VAL A 93 20.70 -5.14 -17.73
C VAL A 93 20.76 -4.73 -16.27
N TYR A 94 19.65 -4.95 -15.57
CA TYR A 94 19.47 -4.59 -14.18
C TYR A 94 19.46 -5.85 -13.30
N PHE A 95 20.17 -5.79 -12.18
CA PHE A 95 20.12 -6.81 -11.14
C PHE A 95 19.14 -6.37 -10.03
N GLY A 96 18.03 -7.10 -9.90
CA GLY A 96 17.06 -6.90 -8.83
C GLY A 96 17.60 -7.36 -7.47
N ASP A 97 17.05 -6.80 -6.39
CA ASP A 97 17.36 -7.20 -5.02
C ASP A 97 17.03 -8.69 -4.74
N ASP A 98 16.12 -9.27 -5.52
CA ASP A 98 15.71 -10.67 -5.47
C ASP A 98 16.64 -11.60 -6.27
N GLY A 99 17.78 -11.08 -6.75
CA GLY A 99 18.73 -11.80 -7.60
C GLY A 99 18.25 -12.00 -9.04
N ARG A 100 17.08 -11.49 -9.41
CA ARG A 100 16.57 -11.62 -10.79
C ARG A 100 17.22 -10.59 -11.69
N VAL A 101 17.49 -11.01 -12.92
CA VAL A 101 18.02 -10.13 -13.96
C VAL A 101 16.86 -9.68 -14.86
N TYR A 102 16.80 -8.40 -15.18
CA TYR A 102 15.81 -7.88 -16.12
C TYR A 102 16.37 -6.82 -17.06
N THR A 103 15.72 -6.62 -18.20
CA THR A 103 15.98 -5.52 -19.13
C THR A 103 14.72 -4.67 -19.28
N GLU A 104 14.90 -3.38 -19.50
CA GLU A 104 13.79 -2.45 -19.76
C GLU A 104 13.75 -2.07 -21.24
N LYS A 105 12.56 -2.09 -21.84
CA LYS A 105 12.33 -1.60 -23.21
C LYS A 105 11.20 -0.58 -23.19
N LYS A 106 11.42 0.55 -23.85
CA LYS A 106 10.38 1.54 -24.12
C LYS A 106 9.66 1.19 -25.41
N ASP A 107 8.33 1.27 -25.41
CA ASP A 107 7.55 1.23 -26.63
C ASP A 107 7.43 2.63 -27.27
N LYS A 108 6.68 2.73 -28.38
CA LYS A 108 6.40 4.01 -29.05
C LYS A 108 5.59 4.98 -28.19
N SER A 109 4.86 4.48 -27.19
CA SER A 109 4.07 5.29 -26.24
C SER A 109 4.88 5.76 -25.02
N SER A 110 6.20 5.51 -25.01
CA SER A 110 7.09 5.75 -23.86
C SER A 110 6.77 4.91 -22.62
N LYS A 111 5.91 3.88 -22.74
CA LYS A 111 5.64 2.92 -21.67
C LYS A 111 6.83 1.97 -21.54
N VAL A 112 7.32 1.81 -20.31
CA VAL A 112 8.46 0.96 -19.99
C VAL A 112 7.97 -0.44 -19.65
N PHE A 113 8.45 -1.44 -20.39
CA PHE A 113 8.20 -2.86 -20.15
C PHE A 113 9.45 -3.53 -19.59
N ARG A 114 9.28 -4.32 -18.54
CA ARG A 114 10.35 -5.12 -17.92
C ARG A 114 10.28 -6.56 -18.41
N TYR A 115 11.40 -7.05 -18.93
CA TYR A 115 11.57 -8.43 -19.37
C TYR A 115 12.53 -9.13 -18.41
N TYR A 116 12.07 -10.18 -17.74
CA TYR A 116 12.87 -10.97 -16.81
C TYR A 116 13.57 -12.14 -17.52
N GLY A 117 14.76 -12.49 -17.05
CA GLY A 117 15.58 -13.53 -17.65
C GLY A 117 16.86 -13.82 -16.86
N GLU A 118 17.84 -14.38 -17.56
CA GLU A 118 19.15 -14.75 -16.99
C GLU A 118 20.27 -14.27 -17.92
N LEU A 119 21.45 -13.95 -17.36
CA LEU A 119 22.68 -13.80 -18.14
C LEU A 119 23.23 -15.18 -18.49
N ARG A 120 23.49 -15.41 -19.78
CA ARG A 120 24.11 -16.65 -20.27
C ARG A 120 25.32 -16.34 -21.13
N LYS A 121 26.29 -17.25 -21.14
CA LYS A 121 27.43 -17.19 -22.06
C LYS A 121 27.04 -17.70 -23.44
N CYS A 122 27.38 -16.93 -24.46
CA CYS A 122 27.19 -17.34 -25.85
C CYS A 122 28.07 -18.56 -26.16
N ALA A 123 27.49 -19.62 -26.70
CA ALA A 123 28.23 -20.84 -27.02
C ALA A 123 29.27 -20.66 -28.15
N ALA A 124 29.16 -19.59 -28.95
CA ALA A 124 30.10 -19.28 -30.04
C ALA A 124 31.20 -18.30 -29.62
N CYS A 125 30.85 -17.12 -29.07
CA CYS A 125 31.83 -16.08 -28.72
C CYS A 125 32.24 -16.07 -27.23
N GLY A 126 31.52 -16.78 -26.35
CA GLY A 126 31.80 -16.81 -24.90
C GLY A 126 31.31 -15.60 -24.11
N GLU A 127 30.84 -14.54 -24.76
CA GLU A 127 30.39 -13.31 -24.10
C GLU A 127 29.02 -13.49 -23.40
N ASP A 128 28.81 -12.72 -22.32
CA ASP A 128 27.58 -12.73 -21.54
C ASP A 128 26.46 -11.93 -22.25
N PHE A 129 25.29 -12.55 -22.40
CA PHE A 129 24.12 -11.89 -22.98
C PHE A 129 22.86 -12.18 -22.20
N PHE A 130 21.94 -11.21 -22.19
CA PHE A 130 20.64 -11.37 -21.55
C PHE A 130 19.71 -12.25 -22.40
N ALA A 131 19.24 -13.34 -21.81
CA ALA A 131 18.28 -14.26 -22.38
C ALA A 131 16.95 -14.22 -21.61
N ASP A 132 15.85 -13.95 -22.31
CA ASP A 132 14.53 -13.96 -21.68
C ASP A 132 14.10 -15.40 -21.32
N PHE A 133 13.25 -15.55 -20.30
CA PHE A 133 12.79 -16.87 -19.86
C PHE A 133 12.03 -17.66 -20.94
N ALA A 134 11.37 -16.98 -21.88
CA ALA A 134 10.67 -17.65 -22.97
C ALA A 134 11.67 -18.30 -23.95
N GLN A 135 12.77 -17.63 -24.28
CA GLN A 135 13.87 -18.13 -25.10
C GLN A 135 14.62 -19.26 -24.42
N ILE A 136 14.82 -19.16 -23.10
CA ILE A 136 15.40 -20.23 -22.29
C ILE A 136 14.52 -21.47 -22.34
N LYS A 137 13.21 -21.33 -22.08
CA LYS A 137 12.24 -22.43 -22.11
C LYS A 137 12.17 -23.11 -23.48
N LEU A 138 12.29 -22.34 -24.55
CA LEU A 138 12.31 -22.84 -25.93
C LEU A 138 13.70 -23.33 -26.39
N ASN A 139 14.72 -23.33 -25.51
CA ASN A 139 16.11 -23.69 -25.81
C ASN A 139 16.74 -22.89 -26.97
N ARG A 140 16.25 -21.67 -27.19
CA ARG A 140 16.75 -20.71 -28.21
C ARG A 140 17.86 -19.81 -27.68
N ALA A 141 18.00 -19.70 -26.36
CA ALA A 141 18.96 -18.85 -25.65
C ALA A 141 20.39 -19.45 -25.60
N LYS A 142 20.95 -19.90 -26.72
CA LYS A 142 22.31 -20.46 -26.79
C LYS A 142 23.35 -19.49 -27.36
N PHE A 143 22.91 -18.54 -28.16
CA PHE A 143 23.76 -17.63 -28.91
C PHE A 143 23.27 -16.20 -28.74
N CYS A 144 24.20 -15.26 -28.59
CA CYS A 144 23.87 -13.85 -28.38
C CYS A 144 23.28 -13.21 -29.66
N SER A 145 23.72 -13.63 -30.86
CA SER A 145 23.35 -13.01 -32.13
C SER A 145 23.10 -14.03 -33.24
N ARG A 146 22.43 -13.61 -34.32
CA ARG A 146 22.22 -14.45 -35.51
C ARG A 146 23.53 -14.82 -36.21
N SER A 147 24.53 -13.94 -36.13
CA SER A 147 25.90 -14.23 -36.60
C SER A 147 26.49 -15.41 -35.81
N CYS A 148 26.44 -15.36 -34.47
CA CYS A 148 26.90 -16.46 -33.62
C CYS A 148 26.13 -17.77 -33.85
N VAL A 149 24.83 -17.71 -34.17
CA VAL A 149 24.06 -18.89 -34.57
C VAL A 149 24.63 -19.52 -35.84
N ASN A 150 24.99 -18.72 -36.84
CA ASN A 150 25.57 -19.21 -38.09
C ASN A 150 26.97 -19.79 -37.87
N SER A 151 27.83 -19.10 -37.10
CA SER A 151 29.17 -19.60 -36.75
C SER A 151 29.12 -20.87 -35.90
N GLY A 152 28.14 -20.99 -35.00
CA GLY A 152 27.94 -22.17 -34.17
C GLY A 152 27.46 -23.41 -34.93
N LYS A 153 27.01 -23.27 -36.19
CA LYS A 153 26.72 -24.42 -37.07
C LYS A 153 27.98 -25.01 -37.69
N THR A 154 29.01 -24.20 -37.91
CA THR A 154 30.24 -24.62 -38.58
C THR A 154 31.34 -24.98 -37.58
N LEU A 155 31.31 -24.40 -36.38
CA LEU A 155 32.30 -24.68 -35.33
C LEU A 155 31.84 -25.84 -34.43
N PRO A 156 32.72 -26.81 -34.13
CA PRO A 156 32.44 -27.79 -33.08
C PRO A 156 32.23 -27.03 -31.77
N LEU A 157 31.07 -27.23 -31.15
CA LEU A 157 30.74 -26.59 -29.87
C LEU A 157 31.84 -26.92 -28.85
N ARG A 158 32.37 -25.88 -28.19
CA ARG A 158 33.29 -26.02 -27.06
C ARG A 158 32.71 -27.00 -26.03
N LYS A 159 33.42 -28.08 -25.70
CA LYS A 159 32.96 -29.13 -24.77
C LYS A 159 32.75 -28.61 -23.35
N ASP A 160 33.47 -27.56 -23.01
CA ASP A 160 33.41 -26.76 -21.78
C ASP A 160 32.21 -25.80 -21.74
N SER A 161 31.40 -25.71 -22.81
CA SER A 161 30.18 -24.91 -22.81
C SER A 161 29.09 -25.56 -21.96
N PRO A 162 28.41 -24.82 -21.05
CA PRO A 162 27.30 -25.36 -20.26
C PRO A 162 26.12 -25.86 -21.12
N ALA A 163 26.08 -25.50 -22.41
CA ALA A 163 25.12 -26.06 -23.37
C ALA A 163 25.33 -27.56 -23.67
N TYR A 164 26.56 -28.08 -23.48
CA TYR A 164 26.88 -29.50 -23.68
C TYR A 164 26.45 -30.35 -22.48
N ALA A 165 26.63 -29.86 -21.25
CA ALA A 165 26.20 -30.52 -20.02
C ALA A 165 24.67 -30.78 -19.97
N ILE A 166 23.86 -29.93 -20.62
CA ILE A 166 22.40 -30.07 -20.65
C ILE A 166 21.94 -31.25 -21.54
N LYS A 167 22.76 -31.75 -22.47
CA LYS A 167 22.37 -32.89 -23.31
C LYS A 167 22.50 -34.24 -22.60
N GLU A 168 23.45 -34.39 -21.68
CA GLU A 168 23.63 -35.66 -20.94
C GLU A 168 22.70 -35.73 -19.71
N ASP A 169 22.50 -34.63 -18.97
CA ASP A 169 21.63 -34.61 -17.77
C ASP A 169 20.13 -34.77 -18.10
N LYS A 170 19.70 -34.53 -19.36
CA LYS A 170 18.30 -34.69 -19.77
C LYS A 170 17.84 -36.14 -19.92
N ARG A 171 18.74 -37.13 -19.99
CA ARG A 171 18.31 -38.55 -19.97
C ARG A 171 18.08 -39.07 -18.55
N GLU A 172 18.71 -38.47 -17.56
CA GLU A 172 18.64 -38.93 -16.17
C GLU A 172 17.62 -38.14 -15.34
N LYS A 173 17.46 -36.83 -15.60
CA LYS A 173 16.64 -35.94 -14.76
C LYS A 173 15.13 -35.92 -15.02
N TYR A 174 14.66 -36.56 -16.10
CA TYR A 174 13.21 -36.77 -16.30
C TYR A 174 12.69 -38.07 -15.65
N ARG A 175 13.55 -38.83 -14.95
CA ARG A 175 13.13 -39.76 -13.91
C ARG A 175 13.34 -39.10 -12.55
N MET A 176 12.24 -38.65 -11.95
CA MET A 176 12.15 -38.24 -10.54
C MET A 176 13.00 -37.03 -10.12
N SER A 177 12.43 -35.85 -10.22
CA SER A 177 12.66 -34.81 -9.22
C SER A 177 11.32 -34.13 -8.95
N PRO A 178 10.74 -34.29 -7.74
CA PRO A 178 9.56 -33.54 -7.34
C PRO A 178 9.87 -32.06 -7.50
N ILE A 179 8.90 -31.31 -8.03
CA ILE A 179 8.91 -29.86 -8.00
C ILE A 179 9.15 -29.46 -6.54
N PRO A 180 10.17 -28.63 -6.22
CA PRO A 180 10.42 -28.25 -4.84
C PRO A 180 9.20 -27.50 -4.31
N GLU A 181 8.55 -28.13 -3.33
CA GLU A 181 7.36 -27.70 -2.58
C GLU A 181 7.50 -26.29 -1.95
N ARG A 182 8.72 -25.74 -1.97
CA ARG A 182 9.06 -24.40 -1.46
C ARG A 182 8.48 -23.23 -2.26
N TYR A 183 7.97 -23.45 -3.47
CA TYR A 183 7.44 -22.36 -4.30
C TYR A 183 6.01 -21.95 -3.98
N GLU A 184 5.24 -22.80 -3.30
CA GLU A 184 3.87 -22.45 -2.87
C GLU A 184 3.88 -21.62 -1.58
N ASP A 185 4.78 -21.94 -0.65
CA ASP A 185 4.88 -21.29 0.67
C ASP A 185 5.25 -19.79 0.57
N ASP A 186 6.14 -19.40 -0.36
CA ASP A 186 6.50 -17.98 -0.56
C ASP A 186 5.39 -17.17 -1.26
N ARG A 187 4.50 -17.84 -2.01
CA ARG A 187 3.36 -17.20 -2.68
C ARG A 187 2.23 -16.97 -1.70
N GLU A 188 2.02 -17.90 -0.76
CA GLU A 188 1.08 -17.74 0.35
C GLU A 188 1.55 -16.66 1.33
N LYS A 189 2.83 -16.63 1.71
CA LYS A 189 3.38 -15.56 2.58
C LYS A 189 3.27 -14.17 1.99
N LYS A 190 3.53 -14.00 0.68
CA LYS A 190 3.35 -12.70 0.01
C LYS A 190 1.87 -12.29 -0.10
N LYS A 191 0.96 -13.24 -0.21
CA LYS A 191 -0.48 -12.99 -0.20
C LYS A 191 -0.95 -12.57 1.19
N GLU A 192 -0.50 -13.27 2.25
CA GLU A 192 -0.76 -12.88 3.64
C GLU A 192 -0.23 -11.49 3.98
N GLU A 193 0.98 -11.14 3.54
CA GLU A 193 1.57 -9.82 3.83
C GLU A 193 0.87 -8.69 3.08
N SER A 194 0.46 -8.93 1.83
CA SER A 194 -0.41 -8.01 1.07
C SER A 194 -1.75 -7.79 1.77
N ASP A 195 -2.39 -8.86 2.25
CA ASP A 195 -3.66 -8.80 2.97
C ASP A 195 -3.52 -8.07 4.32
N ARG A 196 -2.38 -8.19 5.01
CA ARG A 196 -2.07 -7.43 6.25
C ARG A 196 -1.80 -5.95 6.01
N ILE A 197 -1.21 -5.57 4.89
CA ILE A 197 -0.94 -4.16 4.56
C ILE A 197 -2.25 -3.46 4.18
N GLU A 198 -3.11 -4.13 3.38
CA GLU A 198 -4.41 -3.57 3.01
C GLU A 198 -5.36 -3.40 4.21
N SER A 199 -5.16 -4.15 5.30
CA SER A 199 -5.94 -3.99 6.54
C SER A 199 -5.52 -2.82 7.44
N ARG A 200 -4.36 -2.20 7.23
CA ARG A 200 -3.85 -1.13 8.13
C ARG A 200 -4.26 0.29 7.73
N ASP A 201 -4.50 0.55 6.45
CA ASP A 201 -4.71 1.93 5.96
C ASP A 201 -6.17 2.33 5.74
N LYS A 202 -7.14 1.49 6.11
CA LYS A 202 -8.57 1.85 6.06
C LYS A 202 -9.30 1.32 7.29
N PRO A 203 -9.54 2.20 8.29
CA PRO A 203 -10.95 2.45 8.58
C PRO A 203 -11.29 3.88 9.03
N ILE A 204 -10.35 4.84 9.08
CA ILE A 204 -10.67 6.16 9.68
C ILE A 204 -11.76 6.89 8.88
N GLY A 205 -11.67 6.88 7.54
CA GLY A 205 -12.68 7.53 6.70
C GLY A 205 -14.07 6.90 6.79
N ALA A 206 -14.15 5.56 6.90
CA ALA A 206 -15.42 4.84 7.03
C ALA A 206 -16.05 5.02 8.42
N LEU A 207 -15.23 5.06 9.48
CA LEU A 207 -15.68 5.34 10.85
C LEU A 207 -16.23 6.77 10.96
N VAL A 208 -15.52 7.76 10.41
CA VAL A 208 -15.98 9.16 10.42
C VAL A 208 -17.28 9.30 9.64
N PHE A 209 -17.39 8.66 8.46
CA PHE A 209 -18.63 8.71 7.68
C PHE A 209 -19.80 8.04 8.40
N GLY A 210 -19.57 6.90 9.08
CA GLY A 210 -20.58 6.22 9.89
C GLY A 210 -21.07 7.08 11.07
N ILE A 211 -20.16 7.74 11.79
CA ILE A 211 -20.50 8.62 12.91
C ILE A 211 -21.35 9.81 12.44
N VAL A 212 -21.01 10.41 11.28
CA VAL A 212 -21.79 11.53 10.71
C VAL A 212 -23.21 11.10 10.37
N LEU A 213 -23.40 9.92 9.77
CA LEU A 213 -24.73 9.41 9.44
C LEU A 213 -25.58 9.12 10.70
N ILE A 214 -24.97 8.57 11.75
CA ILE A 214 -25.64 8.34 13.04
C ILE A 214 -26.09 9.68 13.65
N TYR A 215 -25.20 10.69 13.65
CA TYR A 215 -25.53 12.02 14.17
C TYR A 215 -26.68 12.68 13.42
N VAL A 216 -26.69 12.59 12.09
CA VAL A 216 -27.77 13.11 11.25
C VAL A 216 -29.08 12.37 11.56
N GLY A 217 -29.05 11.04 11.67
CA GLY A 217 -30.22 10.23 12.03
C GLY A 217 -30.81 10.62 13.40
N ILE A 218 -29.97 10.75 14.42
CA ILE A 218 -30.39 11.17 15.77
C ILE A 218 -30.98 12.59 15.74
N TYR A 219 -30.35 13.53 15.02
CA TYR A 219 -30.84 14.89 14.90
C TYR A 219 -32.26 14.95 14.32
N TYR A 220 -32.50 14.22 13.23
CA TYR A 220 -33.84 14.16 12.62
C TYR A 220 -34.85 13.46 13.53
N PHE A 221 -34.45 12.40 14.24
CA PHE A 221 -35.29 11.69 15.20
C PHE A 221 -35.75 12.59 16.35
N ILE A 222 -34.84 13.35 16.96
CA ILE A 222 -35.16 14.31 18.03
C ILE A 222 -36.08 15.41 17.51
N LYS A 223 -35.87 15.88 16.26
CA LYS A 223 -36.72 16.90 15.63
C LYS A 223 -38.15 16.40 15.40
N THR A 224 -38.32 15.13 15.01
CA THR A 224 -39.66 14.52 14.84
C THR A 224 -40.39 14.31 16.16
N LEU A 225 -39.68 14.04 17.27
CA LEU A 225 -40.31 13.89 18.59
C LEU A 225 -40.97 15.17 19.14
N ARG A 226 -40.75 16.33 18.52
CA ARG A 226 -41.33 17.61 18.95
C ARG A 226 -42.66 17.99 18.28
N ILE A 227 -43.22 17.16 17.40
CA ILE A 227 -44.45 17.49 16.68
C ILE A 227 -45.59 16.60 17.18
N PRO A 228 -46.54 17.13 17.97
CA PRO A 228 -47.63 16.34 18.51
C PRO A 228 -48.80 16.39 17.52
N ASN A 229 -48.86 15.50 16.51
CA ASN A 229 -50.09 15.24 15.74
C ASN A 229 -49.98 14.00 14.82
N ALA A 230 -51.12 13.32 14.60
CA ALA A 230 -51.27 11.95 14.07
C ALA A 230 -50.66 11.59 12.69
N LEU A 231 -50.09 12.55 11.95
CA LEU A 231 -49.23 12.27 10.78
C LEU A 231 -47.90 11.58 11.16
N ASP A 232 -47.60 11.53 12.45
CA ASP A 232 -46.37 11.00 13.06
C ASP A 232 -46.16 9.48 12.83
N MET A 233 -47.22 8.67 12.70
CA MET A 233 -47.04 7.23 12.47
C MET A 233 -46.53 6.89 11.05
N GLN A 234 -46.99 7.60 10.02
CA GLN A 234 -46.54 7.36 8.64
C GLN A 234 -45.11 7.85 8.43
N LEU A 235 -44.75 8.99 9.03
CA LEU A 235 -43.40 9.53 8.92
C LEU A 235 -42.38 8.65 9.67
N LYS A 236 -42.74 8.12 10.85
CA LYS A 236 -41.91 7.16 11.58
C LYS A 236 -41.66 5.88 10.77
N GLY A 237 -42.69 5.35 10.11
CA GLY A 237 -42.56 4.19 9.23
C GLY A 237 -41.63 4.45 8.04
N TYR A 238 -41.73 5.62 7.41
CA TYR A 238 -40.90 5.99 6.26
C TYR A 238 -39.42 6.20 6.65
N VAL A 239 -39.16 6.87 7.77
CA VAL A 239 -37.79 7.07 8.28
C VAL A 239 -37.16 5.72 8.64
N LEU A 240 -37.91 4.81 9.27
CA LEU A 240 -37.41 3.47 9.58
C LEU A 240 -37.11 2.66 8.31
N ALA A 241 -37.97 2.76 7.28
CA ALA A 241 -37.77 2.09 6.00
C ALA A 241 -36.51 2.60 5.27
N VAL A 242 -36.30 3.92 5.25
CA VAL A 242 -35.10 4.53 4.61
C VAL A 242 -33.82 4.13 5.35
N VAL A 243 -33.83 4.14 6.69
CA VAL A 243 -32.67 3.69 7.49
C VAL A 243 -32.35 2.22 7.22
N ASN A 244 -33.38 1.35 7.11
CA ASN A 244 -33.19 -0.07 6.80
C ASN A 244 -32.66 -0.31 5.38
N ILE A 245 -33.08 0.48 4.38
CA ILE A 245 -32.55 0.40 3.01
C ILE A 245 -31.07 0.81 2.97
N ILE A 246 -30.72 1.89 3.66
CA ILE A 246 -29.33 2.38 3.74
C ILE A 246 -28.44 1.34 4.45
N LEU A 247 -28.92 0.77 5.56
CA LEU A 247 -28.23 -0.33 6.25
C LEU A 247 -28.07 -1.54 5.32
N GLY A 248 -29.12 -1.97 4.62
CA GLY A 248 -29.09 -3.05 3.65
C GLY A 248 -28.02 -2.85 2.57
N TYR A 249 -27.95 -1.64 2.00
CA TYR A 249 -26.95 -1.29 0.99
C TYR A 249 -25.52 -1.30 1.55
N CYS A 250 -25.32 -0.84 2.78
CA CYS A 250 -24.02 -0.91 3.45
C CYS A 250 -23.58 -2.36 3.68
N ILE A 251 -24.50 -3.26 4.06
CA ILE A 251 -24.21 -4.68 4.30
C ILE A 251 -23.72 -5.36 3.02
N LEU A 252 -24.36 -5.10 1.88
CA LEU A 252 -24.00 -5.70 0.59
C LEU A 252 -22.58 -5.32 0.12
N ARG A 253 -22.00 -4.25 0.66
CA ARG A 253 -20.66 -3.77 0.29
C ARG A 253 -19.56 -4.15 1.28
N MET A 254 -19.89 -4.83 2.38
CA MET A 254 -18.94 -5.17 3.44
C MET A 254 -18.34 -6.58 3.27
N LYS A 255 -17.08 -6.75 3.70
CA LYS A 255 -16.36 -8.04 3.68
C LYS A 255 -17.12 -9.12 4.49
N PRO A 256 -16.94 -10.42 4.22
CA PRO A 256 -17.74 -11.50 4.84
C PRO A 256 -17.68 -11.55 6.38
N PHE A 257 -16.60 -11.06 6.99
CA PHE A 257 -16.47 -11.03 8.45
C PHE A 257 -17.41 -10.00 9.11
N THR A 258 -17.57 -8.84 8.48
CA THR A 258 -18.47 -7.77 8.93
C THR A 258 -19.96 -8.12 8.80
N ILE A 259 -20.32 -9.06 7.91
CA ILE A 259 -21.70 -9.53 7.75
C ILE A 259 -22.17 -10.31 8.99
N LYS A 260 -21.33 -11.17 9.57
CA LYS A 260 -21.67 -11.96 10.77
C LYS A 260 -21.94 -11.08 11.99
N LEU A 261 -21.12 -10.04 12.18
CA LEU A 261 -21.21 -9.13 13.32
C LEU A 261 -22.48 -8.26 13.24
N LEU A 262 -22.84 -7.85 12.03
CA LEU A 262 -24.06 -7.11 11.79
C LEU A 262 -25.31 -7.98 11.91
N TYR A 263 -25.24 -9.25 11.51
CA TYR A 263 -26.33 -10.21 11.71
C TYR A 263 -26.60 -10.43 13.20
N ALA A 264 -25.55 -10.56 14.02
CA ALA A 264 -25.68 -10.62 15.48
C ALA A 264 -26.36 -9.35 16.05
N TYR A 265 -25.98 -8.17 15.55
CA TYR A 265 -26.62 -6.91 15.94
C TYR A 265 -28.11 -6.86 15.57
N LEU A 266 -28.47 -7.27 14.35
CA LEU A 266 -29.88 -7.33 13.92
C LEU A 266 -30.69 -8.29 14.80
N ILE A 267 -30.15 -9.46 15.14
CA ILE A 267 -30.82 -10.39 16.07
C ILE A 267 -31.07 -9.72 17.42
N ILE A 268 -30.07 -9.04 17.99
CA ILE A 268 -30.19 -8.37 19.30
C ILE A 268 -31.28 -7.30 19.26
N VAL A 269 -31.29 -6.44 18.23
CA VAL A 269 -32.32 -5.40 18.07
C VAL A 269 -33.70 -6.03 17.95
N THR A 270 -33.84 -7.08 17.13
CA THR A 270 -35.13 -7.74 16.91
C THR A 270 -35.65 -8.39 18.21
N LEU A 271 -34.78 -9.07 18.95
CA LEU A 271 -35.12 -9.66 20.25
C LEU A 271 -35.46 -8.60 21.29
N SER A 272 -34.79 -7.44 21.29
CA SER A 272 -35.10 -6.34 22.21
C SER A 272 -36.49 -5.74 21.96
N VAL A 273 -36.90 -5.60 20.70
CA VAL A 273 -38.23 -5.12 20.33
C VAL A 273 -39.30 -6.15 20.69
N ILE A 274 -39.06 -7.44 20.42
CA ILE A 274 -39.96 -8.52 20.83
C ILE A 274 -40.10 -8.54 22.36
N GLY A 275 -38.98 -8.43 23.10
CA GLY A 275 -38.97 -8.39 24.56
C GLY A 275 -39.75 -7.21 25.11
N ALA A 276 -39.56 -6.01 24.56
CA ALA A 276 -40.31 -4.82 24.98
C ALA A 276 -41.82 -4.96 24.74
N ASN A 277 -42.22 -5.50 23.60
CA ASN A 277 -43.63 -5.77 23.30
C ASN A 277 -44.21 -6.86 24.20
N TYR A 278 -43.42 -7.89 24.52
CA TYR A 278 -43.83 -8.96 25.44
C TYR A 278 -44.04 -8.41 26.85
N VAL A 279 -43.12 -7.60 27.37
CA VAL A 279 -43.28 -6.94 28.68
C VAL A 279 -44.51 -6.04 28.68
N ALA A 280 -44.71 -5.22 27.65
CA ALA A 280 -45.88 -4.35 27.55
C ALA A 280 -47.21 -5.14 27.55
N TYR A 281 -47.25 -6.30 26.87
CA TYR A 281 -48.42 -7.18 26.84
C TYR A 281 -48.79 -7.76 28.21
N PHE A 282 -47.79 -8.01 29.07
CA PHE A 282 -48.03 -8.55 30.41
C PHE A 282 -48.35 -7.48 31.45
N VAL A 283 -47.76 -6.29 31.32
CA VAL A 283 -47.89 -5.20 32.30
C VAL A 283 -49.24 -4.48 32.19
N ASP A 284 -49.81 -4.33 30.98
CA ASP A 284 -51.05 -3.57 30.79
C ASP A 284 -52.19 -4.45 30.20
N PRO A 285 -53.23 -4.79 30.99
CA PRO A 285 -54.35 -5.57 30.51
C PRO A 285 -55.17 -4.87 29.41
N ALA A 286 -55.11 -3.53 29.30
CA ALA A 286 -55.77 -2.80 28.22
C ALA A 286 -55.13 -3.07 26.84
N PHE A 287 -53.84 -3.39 26.80
CA PHE A 287 -53.11 -3.70 25.57
C PHE A 287 -53.47 -5.06 24.97
N ARG A 288 -53.96 -6.01 25.79
CA ARG A 288 -54.27 -7.38 25.33
C ARG A 288 -55.39 -7.43 24.29
N GLY A 289 -56.34 -6.49 24.32
CA GLY A 289 -57.44 -6.41 23.37
C GLY A 289 -57.03 -5.90 21.98
N ALA A 290 -56.02 -5.03 21.91
CA ALA A 290 -55.62 -4.37 20.66
C ALA A 290 -54.66 -5.22 19.78
N VAL A 291 -53.85 -6.08 20.40
CA VAL A 291 -52.81 -6.87 19.72
C VAL A 291 -53.38 -8.03 18.89
N MET A 292 -54.63 -8.45 19.14
CA MET A 292 -55.34 -9.44 18.32
C MET A 292 -55.93 -8.88 17.01
N SER A 293 -55.68 -7.61 16.69
CA SER A 293 -56.12 -7.02 15.42
C SER A 293 -55.15 -7.37 14.27
N LYS A 294 -55.70 -7.52 13.06
CA LYS A 294 -55.00 -7.92 11.81
C LYS A 294 -53.68 -7.17 11.51
N GLY A 295 -53.45 -6.02 12.14
CA GLY A 295 -52.21 -5.25 12.01
C GLY A 295 -50.96 -5.97 12.54
N PHE A 296 -51.06 -6.76 13.62
CA PHE A 296 -49.88 -7.42 14.19
C PHE A 296 -49.38 -8.57 13.30
N ILE A 297 -50.31 -9.36 12.74
CA ILE A 297 -50.01 -10.45 11.81
C ILE A 297 -49.36 -9.88 10.53
N ASN A 298 -49.88 -8.77 10.00
CA ASN A 298 -49.32 -8.13 8.82
C ASN A 298 -47.90 -7.57 9.10
N GLY A 299 -47.67 -6.94 10.25
CA GLY A 299 -46.34 -6.46 10.63
C GLY A 299 -45.31 -7.59 10.81
N PHE A 300 -45.74 -8.73 11.36
CA PHE A 300 -44.90 -9.90 11.53
C PHE A 300 -44.52 -10.51 10.18
N ILE A 301 -45.49 -10.70 9.27
CA ILE A 301 -45.25 -11.24 7.93
C ILE A 301 -44.31 -10.33 7.12
N PHE A 302 -44.51 -9.01 7.13
CA PHE A 302 -43.65 -8.08 6.40
C PHE A 302 -42.21 -8.03 6.93
N SER A 303 -41.99 -8.33 8.21
CA SER A 303 -40.65 -8.36 8.80
C SER A 303 -39.93 -9.69 8.58
N PHE A 304 -40.67 -10.81 8.52
CA PHE A 304 -40.07 -12.15 8.43
C PHE A 304 -39.78 -12.60 7.00
N VAL A 305 -40.60 -12.21 6.02
CA VAL A 305 -40.46 -12.63 4.62
C VAL A 305 -39.12 -12.18 3.98
N PRO A 306 -38.63 -10.94 4.15
CA PRO A 306 -37.33 -10.54 3.64
C PRO A 306 -36.17 -11.34 4.26
N TYR A 307 -36.32 -11.76 5.51
CA TYR A 307 -35.31 -12.51 6.25
C TYR A 307 -35.14 -13.93 5.70
N LEU A 308 -36.25 -14.59 5.37
CA LEU A 308 -36.24 -15.92 4.73
C LEU A 308 -35.62 -15.86 3.32
N PHE A 309 -35.87 -14.78 2.58
CA PHE A 309 -35.30 -14.56 1.25
C PHE A 309 -33.78 -14.36 1.28
N ILE A 310 -33.29 -13.62 2.28
CA ILE A 310 -31.85 -13.41 2.51
C ILE A 310 -31.18 -14.73 2.94
N LEU A 311 -31.81 -15.51 3.82
CA LEU A 311 -31.31 -16.81 4.24
C LEU A 311 -31.16 -17.80 3.07
N THR A 312 -32.16 -17.87 2.19
CA THR A 312 -32.11 -18.73 0.99
C THR A 312 -31.07 -18.26 -0.04
N TYR A 313 -30.90 -16.94 -0.18
CA TYR A 313 -29.84 -16.39 -1.03
C TYR A 313 -28.43 -16.73 -0.51
N LEU A 314 -28.24 -16.67 0.81
CA LEU A 314 -26.96 -16.99 1.45
C LEU A 314 -26.62 -18.48 1.42
N THR A 315 -27.60 -19.38 1.48
CA THR A 315 -27.35 -20.82 1.32
C THR A 315 -26.88 -21.15 -0.10
N LYS A 316 -27.38 -20.46 -1.13
CA LYS A 316 -26.94 -20.64 -2.53
C LYS A 316 -25.54 -20.12 -2.82
N LEU A 317 -25.03 -19.16 -2.04
CA LEU A 317 -23.66 -18.64 -2.19
C LEU A 317 -22.59 -19.52 -1.53
N LYS A 318 -23.00 -20.52 -0.76
CA LYS A 318 -22.12 -21.46 -0.08
C LYS A 318 -21.81 -22.72 -0.89
N GLU A 319 -22.61 -22.99 -1.94
CA GLU A 319 -22.37 -24.01 -2.96
C GLU A 319 -21.51 -23.44 -4.09
#